data_AF-A0A8T4DE89-F1
#
_entry.id   AF-A0A8T4DE89-F1
#
_cell.length_a   1.000
_cell.length_b   1.000
_cell.length_c   1.000
_cell.angle_alpha   90.00
_cell.angle_beta   90.00
_cell.angle_gamma   90.00
#
_symmetry.space_group_name_H-M   'P 1'
#
loop_
_entity.id
_entity.type
_entity.pdbx_description
1 polymer ?
#
loop_
_entity_poly.entity_id
_entity_poly.type
_entity_poly.pdbx_seq_one_letter_code
_entity_poly.pdbx_strand_id
1 'polypeptide(L)' 'RKEMLDNHLDVYQCYNHLIRVNSALTIKMEKGEKNRERTPCMAEGITDHVWTWKELLMFKVSNES' A
#
# COMPACT_ATOMS: atom_id res chain seq x y z
N ARG A 1 14.80 -0.27 22.75
CA ARG A 1 15.54 -1.02 21.71
C ARG A 1 14.63 -1.90 20.85
N LYS A 2 13.76 -2.72 21.45
CA LYS A 2 12.79 -3.56 20.72
C LYS A 2 11.78 -2.72 19.90
N GLU A 3 11.21 -1.69 20.52
CA GLU A 3 10.21 -0.80 19.88
C GLU A 3 10.72 -0.08 18.62
N MET A 4 11.98 0.36 18.57
CA MET A 4 12.52 1.00 17.37
C MET A 4 12.67 0.01 16.20
N LEU A 5 12.97 -1.25 16.51
CA LEU A 5 13.07 -2.30 15.50
C LEU A 5 11.68 -2.67 14.96
N ASP A 6 10.70 -2.79 15.86
CA ASP A 6 9.31 -3.09 15.52
C ASP A 6 8.73 -1.96 14.63
N ASN A 7 8.92 -0.70 15.02
CA ASN A 7 8.48 0.44 14.21
C ASN A 7 9.13 0.49 12.81
N HIS A 8 10.41 0.15 12.71
CA HIS A 8 11.09 0.10 11.41
C HIS A 8 10.53 -1.02 10.52
N LEU A 9 10.22 -2.17 11.12
CA LEU A 9 9.58 -3.28 10.42
C LEU A 9 8.18 -2.89 9.92
N ASP A 10 7.38 -2.22 10.75
CA ASP A 10 6.03 -1.77 10.40
C ASP A 10 6.06 -0.78 9.23
N VAL A 11 6.95 0.22 9.27
CA VAL A 11 7.13 1.18 8.17
C VAL A 11 7.53 0.47 6.88
N TYR A 12 8.42 -0.53 6.97
CA TYR A 12 8.85 -1.31 5.81
C TYR A 12 7.72 -2.17 5.23
N GLN A 13 6.88 -2.76 6.09
CA GLN A 13 5.70 -3.51 5.67
C GLN A 13 4.70 -2.60 4.97
N CYS A 14 4.39 -1.44 5.55
CA CYS A 14 3.51 -0.45 4.94
C CYS A 14 4.03 0.00 3.57
N TYR A 15 5.33 0.27 3.43
CA TYR A 15 5.91 0.62 2.13
C TYR A 15 5.68 -0.48 1.09
N ASN A 16 5.97 -1.74 1.42
CA ASN A 16 5.86 -2.83 0.44
C ASN A 16 4.40 -3.19 0.10
N HIS A 17 3.47 -3.01 1.04
CA HIS A 17 2.08 -3.44 0.86
C HIS A 17 1.13 -2.33 0.39
N LEU A 18 1.39 -1.07 0.75
CA LEU A 18 0.50 0.07 0.46
C LEU A 18 1.06 1.01 -0.61
N ILE A 19 2.39 1.19 -0.68
CA ILE A 19 3.03 2.20 -1.55
C ILE A 19 3.64 1.56 -2.81
N ARG A 20 4.34 0.44 -2.65
CA ARG A 20 5.07 -0.19 -3.75
C ARG A 20 4.11 -1.02 -4.62
N VAL A 21 3.96 -0.61 -5.87
CA VAL A 21 3.27 -1.42 -6.90
C VAL A 21 4.07 -2.67 -7.22
N ASN A 22 3.37 -3.78 -7.44
CA ASN A 22 3.98 -5.07 -7.76
C ASN A 22 3.54 -5.51 -9.15
N SER A 23 4.50 -5.66 -10.07
CA SER A 23 4.25 -6.07 -11.45
C SER A 23 3.60 -7.46 -11.57
N ALA A 24 3.79 -8.34 -10.59
CA ALA A 24 3.13 -9.65 -10.54
C ALA A 24 1.64 -9.55 -10.17
N LEU A 25 1.20 -8.46 -9.52
CA LEU A 25 -0.19 -8.22 -9.14
C LEU A 25 -0.98 -7.38 -10.16
N THR A 26 -0.27 -6.89 -11.18
CA THR A 26 -0.83 -6.08 -12.26
C THR A 26 -1.89 -6.86 -13.04
N ILE A 27 -3.08 -6.27 -13.20
CA ILE A 27 -4.14 -6.83 -14.04
C ILE A 27 -3.84 -6.44 -15.49
N LYS A 28 -3.78 -7.45 -16.36
CA LYS A 28 -3.76 -7.23 -17.81
C LYS A 28 -5.15 -6.81 -18.25
N MET A 29 -5.26 -5.61 -18.81
CA MET A 29 -6.49 -5.11 -19.39
C MET A 29 -6.61 -5.55 -20.84
N GLU A 30 -7.78 -5.33 -21.45
CA GLU A 30 -8.03 -5.66 -22.84
C GLU A 30 -7.12 -4.87 -23.80
N LYS A 31 -7.03 -5.36 -25.04
CA LYS A 31 -6.06 -4.88 -26.03
C LYS A 31 -6.32 -3.42 -26.39
N GLY A 32 -5.46 -2.52 -25.92
CA GLY A 32 -5.57 -1.08 -26.14
C GLY A 32 -5.63 -0.27 -24.84
N GLU A 33 -5.91 -0.92 -23.70
CA GLU A 33 -5.91 -0.29 -22.39
C GLU A 33 -4.59 -0.53 -21.64
N LYS A 34 -4.21 0.44 -20.81
CA LYS A 34 -3.05 0.30 -19.93
C LYS A 34 -3.35 -0.73 -18.85
N ASN A 35 -2.40 -1.62 -18.59
CA ASN A 35 -2.49 -2.54 -17.46
C ASN A 35 -2.72 -1.79 -16.15
N ARG A 36 -3.54 -2.37 -15.27
CA ARG A 36 -3.84 -1.78 -13.97
C ARG A 36 -2.83 -2.27 -12.94
N GLU A 37 -1.88 -1.42 -12.60
CA GLU A 37 -0.91 -1.66 -11.52
C GLU A 37 -1.60 -1.65 -10.16
N ARG A 38 -1.15 -2.52 -9.25
CA ARG A 38 -1.73 -2.67 -7.92
C ARG A 38 -0.66 -3.00 -6.89
N THR A 39 -0.92 -2.61 -5.65
CA THR A 39 -0.15 -3.05 -4.48
C THR A 39 -0.78 -4.31 -3.88
N PRO A 40 -0.07 -5.04 -3.00
CA PRO A 40 -0.65 -6.16 -2.25
C PRO A 40 -1.96 -5.82 -1.54
N CYS A 41 -2.03 -4.70 -0.81
CA CYS A 41 -3.27 -4.30 -0.13
C CYS A 41 -4.42 -3.99 -1.09
N MET A 42 -4.12 -3.52 -2.32
CA MET A 42 -5.14 -3.38 -3.36
C MET A 42 -5.64 -4.71 -3.91
N ALA A 43 -4.75 -5.72 -4.01
CA ALA A 43 -5.13 -7.05 -4.47
C ALA A 43 -6.04 -7.76 -3.45
N GLU A 44 -5.80 -7.55 -2.16
CA GLU A 44 -6.60 -8.08 -1.04
C GLU A 44 -7.86 -7.24 -0.71
N GLY A 45 -8.08 -6.12 -1.41
CA GLY A 45 -9.25 -5.26 -1.20
C GLY A 45 -9.24 -4.43 0.10
N ILE A 46 -8.08 -4.29 0.75
CA ILE A 46 -7.89 -3.46 1.95
C ILE A 46 -7.96 -1.97 1.60
N THR A 47 -7.50 -1.62 0.40
CA THR A 47 -7.56 -0.26 -0.16
C THR A 47 -7.79 -0.33 -1.67
N ASP A 48 -8.25 0.75 -2.27
CA ASP A 48 -8.59 0.86 -3.69
C ASP A 48 -7.61 1.74 -4.48
N HIS A 49 -6.60 2.31 -3.82
CA HIS A 49 -5.60 3.18 -4.40
C HIS A 49 -4.18 2.85 -3.90
N VAL A 50 -3.20 3.30 -4.67
CA VAL A 50 -1.78 3.25 -4.27
C VAL A 50 -1.52 4.41 -3.33
N TRP A 51 -1.00 4.13 -2.13
CA TRP A 51 -0.69 5.17 -1.15
C TRP A 51 0.63 5.86 -1.49
N THR A 52 0.70 7.15 -1.17
CA THR A 52 1.95 7.91 -1.10
C THR A 52 2.48 7.93 0.34
N TRP A 53 3.78 8.19 0.50
CA TRP A 53 4.36 8.44 1.83
C TRP A 53 3.65 9.56 2.58
N LYS A 54 3.23 10.61 1.86
CA LYS A 54 2.54 11.74 2.46
C LYS A 54 1.18 11.33 3.03
N GLU A 55 0.39 10.57 2.27
CA GLU A 55 -0.90 10.05 2.74
C GLU A 55 -0.71 9.13 3.94
N LEU A 56 0.22 8.19 3.86
CA LEU A 56 0.50 7.24 4.94
C LEU A 56 0.90 7.93 6.25
N LEU A 57 1.83 8.89 6.18
CA LEU A 57 2.34 9.58 7.37
C LEU A 57 1.37 10.63 7.92
N MET A 58 0.49 11.17 7.07
CA MET A 58 -0.52 12.16 7.48
C MET A 58 -1.86 11.52 7.85
N PHE A 59 -2.01 10.21 7.67
CA PHE A 59 -3.24 9.49 8.00
C PHE A 59 -3.49 9.59 9.51
N LYS A 60 -4.54 10.32 9.87
CA LYS A 60 -5.02 10.37 11.24
C LYS A 60 -6.13 9.34 11.35
N VAL A 61 -5.93 8.35 12.22
CA VAL A 61 -7.03 7.50 12.66
C VAL A 61 -8.02 8.42 13.38
N SER A 62 -9.19 8.64 12.81
CA SER A 62 -10.30 9.26 13.53
C SER A 62 -10.65 8.32 14.68
N ASN A 63 -10.25 8.65 15.89
CA ASN A 63 -10.72 7.98 17.10
C ASN A 63 -12.18 8.42 17.34
N GLU A 64 -13.11 7.89 16.55
CA GLU A 64 -14.51 7.90 16.97
C GLU A 64 -14.63 6.90 18.13
N SER A 65 -14.81 7.48 19.32
CA SER A 65 -15.02 6.80 20.60
C SER A 65 -16.51 6.70 20.88
#